data_AF-A0A257W8X6-F1
#
_entry.id   AF-A0A257W8X6-F1
#
_cell.length_a   1.000
_cell.length_b   1.000
_cell.length_c   1.000
_cell.angle_alpha   90.00
_cell.angle_beta   90.00
_cell.angle_gamma   90.00
#
_symmetry.space_group_name_H-M   'P 1'
#
loop_
_entity.id
_entity.type
_entity.pdbx_description
1 polymer ?
#
loop_
_entity_poly.entity_id
_entity_poly.type
_entity_poly.pdbx_seq_one_letter_code
_entity_poly.pdbx_strand_id
1 'polypeptide(L)'
;MRSYQPLAIVRQFRRTLLRELDLTYERQNQEEFARNFADDPTVCIPELFSELCSHQVVTMQRLDGIIGTDIEALQQSGVDLGEFAKRGANMYLEMVFRDGFYHADPHPGNLILLPGNIVGVIDCGMVGRIDEDLRDEVEALLLGIVENDSELVAEQVLRLGSVPADCAREKLRADLQEFMADYTGHPLNDIHVGAALSNLVEIIRSHHIVLPPSLAMLLKTLIVLEGTSRRFSPDVSLAELMQPYCKRLMLRRFSPGRIAKRARRTFRVWDRLLTALPRDITDMLARFRDGSFTVHLDHRHLDPIVNRLVLGILTAAIFLGSSELWSRQAAPLLYGVSVFGALGYAVSLFLGWRLMRAIRKSGNIQSKD
;
A
#
# COMPACT_ATOMS: atom_id res chain seq x y z
N MET A 1 -21.73 9.15 11.73
CA MET A 1 -21.57 10.17 10.65
C MET A 1 -20.31 11.05 10.75
N ARG A 2 -19.67 11.24 11.93
CA ARG A 2 -18.39 11.99 12.05
C ARG A 2 -17.17 11.33 11.39
N SER A 3 -17.23 10.04 11.08
CA SER A 3 -16.15 9.25 10.47
C SER A 3 -15.99 9.47 8.96
N TYR A 4 -16.97 10.02 8.26
CA TYR A 4 -16.96 10.15 6.79
C TYR A 4 -16.48 11.51 6.27
N GLN A 5 -16.18 12.48 7.15
CA GLN A 5 -15.73 13.84 6.79
C GLN A 5 -16.33 14.39 5.46
N PRO A 6 -17.68 14.47 5.32
CA PRO A 6 -18.33 14.78 4.04
C PRO A 6 -17.88 16.12 3.43
N LEU A 7 -17.52 17.10 4.27
CA LEU A 7 -16.95 18.37 3.82
C LEU A 7 -15.57 18.22 3.16
N ALA A 8 -14.74 17.29 3.63
CA ALA A 8 -13.44 17.00 3.02
C ALA A 8 -13.64 16.32 1.66
N ILE A 9 -14.58 15.36 1.59
CA ILE A 9 -14.97 14.69 0.34
C ILE A 9 -15.48 15.72 -0.67
N VAL A 10 -16.40 16.62 -0.29
CA VAL A 10 -16.94 17.65 -1.19
C VAL A 10 -15.86 18.63 -1.65
N ARG A 11 -14.93 19.05 -0.78
CA ARG A 11 -13.81 19.93 -1.19
C ARG A 11 -12.87 19.23 -2.16
N GLN A 12 -12.55 17.97 -1.92
CA GLN A 12 -11.72 17.17 -2.82
C GLN A 12 -12.43 16.97 -4.16
N PHE A 13 -13.72 16.62 -4.14
CA PHE A 13 -14.55 16.48 -5.33
C PHE A 13 -14.61 17.76 -6.15
N ARG A 14 -14.86 18.91 -5.52
CA ARG A 14 -14.83 20.23 -6.18
C ARG A 14 -13.47 20.50 -6.82
N ARG A 15 -12.37 20.20 -6.13
CA ARG A 15 -11.02 20.41 -6.65
C ARG A 15 -10.72 19.50 -7.85
N THR A 16 -11.20 18.25 -7.82
CA THR A 16 -11.08 17.32 -8.95
C THR A 16 -11.90 17.80 -10.14
N LEU A 17 -13.17 18.14 -9.95
CA LEU A 17 -14.03 18.66 -11.03
C LEU A 17 -13.47 19.93 -11.66
N LEU A 18 -12.98 20.89 -10.85
CA LEU A 18 -12.38 22.11 -11.39
C LEU A 18 -11.08 21.86 -12.16
N ARG A 19 -10.36 20.78 -11.87
CA ARG A 19 -9.19 20.36 -12.66
C ARG A 19 -9.60 19.66 -13.95
N GLU A 20 -10.66 18.85 -13.91
CA GLU A 20 -11.22 18.21 -15.11
C GLU A 20 -11.81 19.23 -16.11
N LEU A 21 -12.28 20.39 -15.62
CA LEU A 21 -12.77 21.47 -16.47
C LEU A 21 -11.68 22.33 -17.12
N ASP A 22 -10.42 22.16 -16.72
CA ASP A 22 -9.28 22.89 -17.31
C ASP A 22 -8.63 22.04 -18.40
N LEU A 23 -9.06 22.23 -19.64
CA LEU A 23 -8.57 21.47 -20.79
C LEU A 23 -7.11 21.80 -21.16
N THR A 24 -6.47 22.74 -20.45
CA THR A 24 -5.03 22.98 -20.60
C THR A 24 -4.21 21.73 -20.25
N TYR A 25 -4.68 20.92 -19.28
CA TYR A 25 -4.01 19.67 -18.93
C TYR A 25 -4.13 18.62 -20.03
N GLU A 26 -5.31 18.46 -20.62
CA GLU A 26 -5.53 17.56 -21.75
C GLU A 26 -4.66 17.95 -22.94
N ARG A 27 -4.61 19.24 -23.28
CA ARG A 27 -3.71 19.76 -24.31
C ARG A 27 -2.25 19.38 -24.05
N GLN A 28 -1.76 19.60 -22.84
CA GLN A 28 -0.37 19.27 -22.46
C GLN A 28 -0.10 17.76 -22.55
N ASN A 29 -1.05 16.93 -22.14
CA ASN A 29 -0.95 15.48 -22.22
C ASN A 29 -0.87 15.02 -23.68
N GLN A 30 -1.74 15.54 -24.55
CA GLN A 30 -1.74 15.22 -25.98
C GLN A 30 -0.44 15.65 -26.67
N GLU A 31 0.11 16.83 -26.31
CA GLU A 31 1.43 17.24 -26.79
C GLU A 31 2.56 16.28 -26.33
N GLU A 32 2.47 15.75 -25.12
CA GLU A 32 3.43 14.75 -24.61
C GLU A 32 3.30 13.42 -25.35
N PHE A 33 2.08 12.93 -25.58
CA PHE A 33 1.85 11.74 -26.40
C PHE A 33 2.32 11.93 -27.85
N ALA A 34 2.01 13.07 -28.46
CA ALA A 34 2.46 13.39 -29.82
C ALA A 34 3.99 13.38 -29.94
N ARG A 35 4.70 13.90 -28.93
CA ARG A 35 6.18 13.81 -28.87
C ARG A 35 6.67 12.38 -28.70
N ASN A 36 6.06 11.59 -27.83
CA ASN A 36 6.48 10.22 -27.54
C ASN A 36 6.26 9.27 -28.73
N PHE A 37 5.28 9.55 -29.59
CA PHE A 37 4.94 8.73 -30.76
C PHE A 37 5.30 9.38 -32.10
N ALA A 38 6.08 10.47 -32.11
CA ALA A 38 6.42 11.19 -33.33
C ALA A 38 7.11 10.32 -34.40
N ASP A 39 7.88 9.32 -33.98
CA ASP A 39 8.62 8.41 -34.86
C ASP A 39 7.90 7.06 -35.10
N ASP A 40 6.68 6.89 -34.55
CA ASP A 40 5.90 5.65 -34.70
C ASP A 40 4.80 5.81 -35.76
N PRO A 41 4.94 5.24 -36.96
CA PRO A 41 3.94 5.37 -38.02
C PRO A 41 2.66 4.57 -37.75
N THR A 42 2.63 3.73 -36.71
CA THR A 42 1.48 2.90 -36.37
C THR A 42 0.49 3.59 -35.43
N VAL A 43 0.88 4.73 -34.84
CA VAL A 43 0.08 5.52 -33.91
C VAL A 43 -0.09 6.92 -34.46
N CYS A 44 -1.32 7.46 -34.38
CA CYS A 44 -1.62 8.81 -34.79
C CYS A 44 -2.22 9.58 -33.61
N ILE A 45 -1.48 10.57 -33.12
CA ILE A 45 -1.99 11.57 -32.18
C ILE A 45 -2.36 12.81 -33.00
N PRO A 46 -3.62 13.29 -32.95
CA PRO A 46 -4.06 14.40 -33.79
C PRO A 46 -3.29 15.68 -33.44
N GLU A 47 -2.91 16.43 -34.48
CA GLU A 47 -2.23 17.71 -34.30
C GLU A 47 -3.11 18.71 -33.55
N LEU A 48 -2.54 19.47 -32.62
CA LEU A 48 -3.25 20.51 -31.88
C LEU A 48 -3.15 21.86 -32.59
N PHE A 49 -4.30 22.49 -32.83
CA PHE A 49 -4.36 23.87 -33.30
C PHE A 49 -4.25 24.82 -32.11
N SER A 50 -3.02 25.01 -31.63
CA SER A 50 -2.72 25.75 -30.38
C SER A 50 -3.35 27.15 -30.29
N GLU A 51 -3.46 27.86 -31.42
CA GLU A 51 -4.08 29.19 -31.50
C GLU A 51 -5.60 29.17 -31.26
N LEU A 52 -6.23 28.01 -31.45
CA LEU A 52 -7.66 27.75 -31.26
C LEU A 52 -7.94 26.99 -29.95
N CYS A 53 -6.93 26.80 -29.10
CA CYS A 53 -7.05 26.15 -27.80
C CYS A 53 -7.16 27.18 -26.68
N SER A 54 -7.93 26.84 -25.65
CA SER A 54 -8.07 27.60 -24.41
C SER A 54 -8.32 26.65 -23.23
N HIS A 55 -8.41 27.18 -22.01
CA HIS A 55 -8.77 26.38 -20.84
C HIS A 55 -10.14 25.68 -20.93
N GLN A 56 -11.02 26.08 -21.85
CA GLN A 56 -12.37 25.50 -22.03
C GLN A 56 -12.56 24.79 -23.37
N VAL A 57 -11.61 24.92 -24.31
CA VAL A 57 -11.76 24.38 -25.66
C VAL A 57 -10.41 23.83 -26.13
N VAL A 58 -10.38 22.58 -26.58
CA VAL A 58 -9.23 21.99 -27.28
C VAL A 58 -9.64 21.75 -28.73
N THR A 59 -8.86 22.32 -29.65
CA THR A 59 -9.09 22.17 -31.09
C THR A 59 -7.95 21.35 -31.67
N MET A 60 -8.28 20.24 -32.34
CA MET A 60 -7.31 19.29 -32.87
C MET A 60 -7.68 18.81 -34.28
N GLN A 61 -6.72 18.19 -34.97
CA GLN A 61 -6.91 17.57 -36.26
C GLN A 61 -8.06 16.55 -36.20
N ARG A 62 -8.99 16.65 -37.14
CA ARG A 62 -10.02 15.63 -37.32
C ARG A 62 -9.40 14.38 -37.93
N LEU A 63 -9.58 13.25 -37.26
CA LEU A 63 -9.16 11.94 -37.74
C LEU A 63 -10.31 11.27 -38.50
N ASP A 64 -10.10 10.98 -39.78
CA ASP A 64 -11.07 10.30 -40.65
C ASP A 64 -10.90 8.78 -40.57
N GLY A 65 -11.60 8.16 -39.63
CA GLY A 65 -11.55 6.71 -39.40
C GLY A 65 -12.79 6.16 -38.71
N ILE A 66 -12.73 4.89 -38.31
CA ILE A 66 -13.82 4.18 -37.64
C ILE A 66 -13.58 4.19 -36.13
N ILE A 67 -14.55 4.66 -35.36
CA ILE A 67 -14.43 4.69 -33.89
C ILE A 67 -14.40 3.27 -33.32
N GLY A 68 -13.57 3.03 -32.30
CA GLY A 68 -13.38 1.70 -31.70
C GLY A 68 -14.63 1.11 -31.02
N THR A 69 -15.66 1.92 -30.77
CA THR A 69 -16.95 1.43 -30.25
C THR A 69 -17.87 0.86 -31.33
N ASP A 70 -17.66 1.19 -32.61
CA ASP A 70 -18.49 0.75 -33.73
C ASP A 70 -17.96 -0.59 -34.29
N ILE A 71 -18.26 -1.67 -33.57
CA ILE A 71 -17.78 -3.01 -33.91
C ILE A 71 -18.30 -3.47 -35.29
N GLU A 72 -19.53 -3.10 -35.65
CA GLU A 72 -20.11 -3.46 -36.94
C GLU A 72 -19.35 -2.80 -38.09
N ALA A 73 -19.08 -1.49 -38.01
CA ALA A 73 -18.27 -0.79 -39.00
C ALA A 73 -16.84 -1.33 -39.06
N LEU A 74 -16.23 -1.65 -37.91
CA LEU A 74 -14.89 -2.25 -37.83
C LEU A 74 -14.85 -3.60 -38.56
N GLN A 75 -15.83 -4.47 -38.36
CA GLN A 75 -15.91 -5.77 -39.04
C GLN A 75 -16.16 -5.62 -40.55
N GLN A 76 -16.94 -4.61 -40.95
CA GLN A 76 -17.24 -4.32 -42.36
C GLN A 76 -16.09 -3.60 -43.09
N SER A 77 -15.12 -3.04 -42.35
CA SER A 77 -14.00 -2.29 -42.92
C SER A 77 -13.05 -3.13 -43.78
N GLY A 78 -13.06 -4.47 -43.60
CA GLY A 78 -12.12 -5.39 -44.26
C GLY A 78 -10.67 -5.27 -43.77
N VAL A 79 -10.43 -4.50 -42.70
CA VAL A 79 -9.11 -4.27 -42.11
C VAL A 79 -8.79 -5.36 -41.08
N ASP A 80 -7.51 -5.69 -40.89
CA ASP A 80 -7.06 -6.66 -39.89
C ASP A 80 -7.25 -6.12 -38.46
N LEU A 81 -8.38 -6.46 -37.83
CA LEU A 81 -8.68 -6.06 -36.45
C LEU A 81 -7.71 -6.68 -35.43
N GLY A 82 -7.08 -7.80 -35.75
CA GLY A 82 -6.04 -8.41 -34.92
C GLY A 82 -4.79 -7.54 -34.88
N GLU A 83 -4.35 -7.05 -36.03
CA GLU A 83 -3.22 -6.11 -36.12
C GLU A 83 -3.54 -4.76 -35.45
N PHE A 84 -4.77 -4.24 -35.61
CA PHE A 84 -5.20 -3.03 -34.91
C PHE A 84 -5.17 -3.19 -33.39
N ALA A 85 -5.68 -4.31 -32.87
CA ALA A 85 -5.65 -4.63 -31.45
C ALA A 85 -4.22 -4.79 -30.92
N LYS A 86 -3.34 -5.47 -31.67
CA LYS A 86 -1.92 -5.64 -31.31
C LYS A 86 -1.19 -4.30 -31.25
N ARG A 87 -1.40 -3.42 -32.23
CA ARG A 87 -0.82 -2.07 -32.25
C ARG A 87 -1.33 -1.22 -31.09
N GLY A 88 -2.64 -1.24 -30.84
CA GLY A 88 -3.24 -0.53 -29.71
C GLY A 88 -2.67 -1.01 -28.38
N ALA A 89 -2.64 -2.32 -28.14
CA ALA A 89 -2.06 -2.90 -26.94
C ALA A 89 -0.56 -2.57 -26.78
N ASN A 90 0.23 -2.69 -27.85
CA ASN A 90 1.65 -2.32 -27.83
C ASN A 90 1.86 -0.83 -27.53
N MET A 91 1.06 0.06 -28.11
CA MET A 91 1.09 1.49 -27.80
C MET A 91 0.90 1.74 -26.31
N TYR A 92 -0.11 1.14 -25.67
CA TYR A 92 -0.33 1.26 -24.23
C TYR A 92 0.82 0.64 -23.39
N LEU A 93 1.39 -0.48 -23.83
CA LEU A 93 2.54 -1.10 -23.17
C LEU A 93 3.79 -0.21 -23.27
N GLU A 94 4.01 0.47 -24.39
CA GLU A 94 5.11 1.44 -24.54
C GLU A 94 4.90 2.65 -23.63
N MET A 95 3.70 3.22 -23.61
CA MET A 95 3.36 4.30 -22.69
C MET A 95 3.71 3.95 -21.21
N VAL A 96 3.38 2.73 -20.78
CA VAL A 96 3.68 2.25 -19.42
C VAL A 96 5.18 1.98 -19.22
N PHE A 97 5.79 1.12 -20.05
CA PHE A 97 7.12 0.58 -19.79
C PHE A 97 8.25 1.42 -20.36
N ARG A 98 8.06 2.09 -21.50
CA ARG A 98 9.05 2.99 -22.11
C ARG A 98 8.97 4.37 -21.48
N ASP A 99 7.77 4.96 -21.48
CA ASP A 99 7.60 6.39 -21.16
C ASP A 99 7.32 6.63 -19.67
N GLY A 100 6.61 5.73 -19.00
CA GLY A 100 6.11 5.96 -17.64
C GLY A 100 5.05 7.07 -17.58
N PHE A 101 4.48 7.39 -18.74
CA PHE A 101 3.41 8.34 -18.94
C PHE A 101 2.39 7.65 -19.84
N TYR A 102 1.23 7.33 -19.29
CA TYR A 102 0.27 6.46 -19.95
C TYR A 102 -1.14 7.00 -19.93
N HIS A 103 -1.88 6.71 -20.99
CA HIS A 103 -3.30 6.97 -21.05
C HIS A 103 -3.99 6.00 -20.10
N ALA A 104 -4.70 6.53 -19.10
CA ALA A 104 -5.24 5.72 -18.01
C ALA A 104 -6.61 5.11 -18.33
N ASP A 105 -7.22 5.47 -19.47
CA ASP A 105 -8.52 4.97 -19.92
C ASP A 105 -8.44 4.30 -21.31
N PRO A 106 -8.05 3.02 -21.42
CA PRO A 106 -7.98 2.28 -22.69
C PRO A 106 -9.35 1.88 -23.22
N HIS A 107 -10.35 2.75 -23.09
CA HIS A 107 -11.69 2.53 -23.60
C HIS A 107 -11.68 2.56 -25.14
N PRO A 108 -12.42 1.66 -25.83
CA PRO A 108 -12.47 1.63 -27.29
C PRO A 108 -12.94 2.96 -27.92
N GLY A 109 -13.72 3.75 -27.18
CA GLY A 109 -14.22 5.06 -27.65
C GLY A 109 -13.14 6.11 -27.86
N ASN A 110 -11.98 5.93 -27.22
CA ASN A 110 -10.83 6.85 -27.34
C ASN A 110 -9.91 6.47 -28.51
N LEU A 111 -10.22 5.37 -29.21
CA LEU A 111 -9.43 4.82 -30.30
C LEU A 111 -10.19 4.96 -31.62
N ILE A 112 -9.47 5.34 -32.67
CA ILE A 112 -9.98 5.40 -34.05
C ILE A 112 -9.12 4.51 -34.93
N LEU A 113 -9.75 3.61 -35.68
CA LEU A 113 -9.10 2.85 -36.74
C LEU A 113 -8.95 3.74 -37.97
N LEU A 114 -7.70 4.06 -38.31
CA LEU A 114 -7.33 4.77 -39.53
C LEU A 114 -6.86 3.79 -40.62
N PRO A 115 -6.86 4.21 -41.90
CA PRO A 115 -6.34 3.39 -43.01
C PRO A 115 -4.92 2.86 -42.73
N GLY A 116 -4.67 1.60 -43.08
CA GLY A 116 -3.38 0.95 -42.83
C GLY A 116 -3.17 0.44 -41.40
N ASN A 117 -4.26 0.18 -40.66
CA ASN A 117 -4.26 -0.29 -39.27
C ASN A 117 -3.58 0.69 -38.30
N ILE A 118 -3.65 2.00 -38.61
CA ILE A 118 -3.08 3.03 -37.74
C ILE A 118 -4.04 3.30 -36.59
N VAL A 119 -3.50 3.41 -35.38
CA VAL A 119 -4.26 3.65 -34.15
C VAL A 119 -4.32 5.14 -33.87
N GLY A 120 -5.46 5.76 -34.14
CA GLY A 120 -5.75 7.13 -33.75
C GLY A 120 -6.16 7.22 -32.28
N VAL A 121 -5.63 8.18 -31.52
CA VAL A 121 -6.01 8.43 -30.11
C VAL A 121 -6.57 9.84 -29.97
N ILE A 122 -7.81 9.98 -29.49
CA ILE A 122 -8.52 11.27 -29.48
C ILE A 122 -8.79 11.87 -28.10
N ASP A 123 -8.78 11.07 -27.05
CA ASP A 123 -8.93 11.53 -25.66
C ASP A 123 -7.56 11.39 -24.99
N CYS A 124 -7.11 12.45 -24.31
CA CYS A 124 -5.90 12.47 -23.50
C CYS A 124 -6.14 13.10 -22.12
N GLY A 125 -7.40 13.11 -21.67
CA GLY A 125 -7.83 13.76 -20.44
C GLY A 125 -7.38 13.02 -19.19
N MET A 126 -7.34 11.68 -19.23
CA MET A 126 -6.94 10.86 -18.09
C MET A 126 -5.58 10.19 -18.30
N VAL A 127 -4.58 10.63 -17.55
CA VAL A 127 -3.21 10.12 -17.64
C VAL A 127 -2.68 9.66 -16.29
N GLY A 128 -1.89 8.58 -16.31
CA GLY A 128 -1.12 8.11 -15.18
C GLY A 128 0.38 8.36 -15.40
N ARG A 129 1.10 8.58 -14.29
CA ARG A 129 2.55 8.75 -14.27
C ARG A 129 3.17 7.75 -13.31
N ILE A 130 4.23 7.09 -13.77
CA ILE A 130 5.04 6.16 -12.98
C ILE A 130 6.38 6.84 -12.73
N ASP A 131 6.59 7.29 -11.50
CA ASP A 131 7.89 7.82 -11.10
C ASP A 131 8.96 6.72 -11.04
N GLU A 132 10.21 7.10 -10.85
CA GLU A 132 11.32 6.16 -10.91
C GLU A 132 11.29 5.13 -9.76
N ASP A 133 10.84 5.52 -8.56
CA ASP A 133 10.75 4.60 -7.42
C ASP A 133 9.61 3.57 -7.64
N LEU A 134 8.41 4.01 -8.04
CA LEU A 134 7.29 3.11 -8.35
C LEU A 134 7.63 2.19 -9.53
N ARG A 135 8.35 2.70 -10.53
CA ARG A 135 8.82 1.90 -11.67
C ARG A 135 9.72 0.76 -11.19
N ASP A 136 10.70 1.05 -10.33
CA ASP A 136 11.61 0.05 -9.79
C ASP A 136 10.85 -1.03 -8.96
N GLU A 137 9.79 -0.63 -8.25
CA GLU A 137 8.95 -1.55 -7.46
C GLU A 137 8.03 -2.42 -8.34
N VAL A 138 7.36 -1.84 -9.35
CA VAL A 138 6.57 -2.59 -10.33
C VAL A 138 7.45 -3.57 -11.11
N GLU A 139 8.66 -3.14 -11.47
CA GLU A 139 9.64 -4.00 -12.10
C GLU A 139 10.09 -5.17 -11.18
N ALA A 140 10.31 -4.91 -9.90
CA ALA A 140 10.65 -5.97 -8.94
C ALA A 140 9.49 -6.97 -8.77
N LEU A 141 8.24 -6.50 -8.76
CA LEU A 141 7.05 -7.34 -8.70
C LEU A 141 6.93 -8.23 -9.95
N LEU A 142 7.06 -7.65 -11.15
CA LEU A 142 7.02 -8.39 -12.41
C LEU A 142 8.13 -9.44 -12.48
N LEU A 143 9.33 -9.12 -11.98
CA LEU A 143 10.44 -10.06 -11.91
C LEU A 143 10.12 -11.25 -11.00
N GLY A 144 9.53 -11.03 -9.83
CA GLY A 144 9.09 -12.11 -8.95
C GLY A 144 8.06 -13.03 -9.61
N ILE A 145 7.12 -12.46 -10.37
CA ILE A 145 6.13 -13.25 -11.14
C ILE A 145 6.83 -14.09 -12.21
N VAL A 146 7.74 -13.50 -12.99
CA VAL A 146 8.46 -14.20 -14.07
C VAL A 146 9.38 -15.31 -13.55
N GLU A 147 9.99 -15.12 -12.38
CA GLU A 147 10.88 -16.10 -11.73
C GLU A 147 10.14 -17.15 -10.92
N ASN A 148 8.80 -17.07 -10.88
CA ASN A 148 7.95 -17.89 -10.04
C ASN A 148 8.34 -17.85 -8.55
N ASP A 149 8.76 -16.68 -8.08
CA ASP A 149 9.18 -16.43 -6.70
C ASP A 149 8.04 -15.74 -5.91
N SER A 150 7.19 -16.56 -5.30
CA SER A 150 6.04 -16.08 -4.51
C SER A 150 6.43 -15.30 -3.27
N GLU A 151 7.61 -15.57 -2.70
CA GLU A 151 8.12 -14.84 -1.55
C GLU A 151 8.49 -13.41 -1.95
N LEU A 152 9.21 -13.26 -3.08
CA LEU A 152 9.53 -11.96 -3.64
C LEU A 152 8.26 -11.18 -4.00
N VAL A 153 7.26 -11.82 -4.61
CA VAL A 153 5.97 -11.18 -4.93
C VAL A 153 5.26 -10.70 -3.66
N ALA A 154 5.20 -11.53 -2.62
CA ALA A 154 4.61 -11.16 -1.34
C ALA A 154 5.34 -9.98 -0.68
N GLU A 155 6.68 -9.99 -0.68
CA GLU A 155 7.47 -8.86 -0.18
C GLU A 155 7.19 -7.57 -0.95
N GLN A 156 7.07 -7.62 -2.28
CA GLN A 156 6.77 -6.42 -3.08
C GLN A 156 5.35 -5.91 -2.82
N VAL A 157 4.35 -6.79 -2.70
CA VAL A 157 2.99 -6.41 -2.34
C VAL A 157 2.95 -5.70 -0.99
N LEU A 158 3.67 -6.23 0.01
CA LEU A 158 3.75 -5.63 1.35
C LEU A 158 4.52 -4.31 1.37
N ARG A 159 5.48 -4.10 0.46
CA ARG A 159 6.22 -2.83 0.32
C ARG A 159 5.40 -1.75 -0.37
N LEU A 160 4.73 -2.13 -1.46
CA LEU A 160 3.90 -1.22 -2.27
C LEU A 160 2.64 -0.79 -1.51
N GLY A 161 2.02 -1.72 -0.79
CA GLY A 161 0.75 -1.50 -0.09
C GLY A 161 0.91 -0.91 1.32
N SER A 162 -0.10 -0.16 1.75
CA SER A 162 -0.28 0.16 3.18
C SER A 162 -0.87 -1.06 3.89
N VAL A 163 -0.04 -1.71 4.69
CA VAL A 163 -0.37 -2.96 5.38
C VAL A 163 -0.96 -2.68 6.77
N PRO A 164 -2.14 -3.21 7.12
CA PRO A 164 -2.70 -3.04 8.45
C PRO A 164 -1.93 -3.88 9.50
N ALA A 165 -2.00 -3.46 10.76
CA ALA A 165 -1.19 -4.05 11.85
C ALA A 165 -1.53 -5.53 12.13
N ASP A 166 -2.75 -5.95 11.81
CA ASP A 166 -3.30 -7.29 12.00
C ASP A 166 -3.18 -8.18 10.75
N CYS A 167 -2.51 -7.71 9.69
CA CYS A 167 -2.32 -8.49 8.47
C CYS A 167 -1.56 -9.81 8.75
N ALA A 168 -2.21 -10.94 8.45
CA ALA A 168 -1.62 -12.26 8.55
C ALA A 168 -0.67 -12.54 7.37
N ARG A 169 0.57 -12.02 7.45
CA ARG A 169 1.57 -12.10 6.38
C ARG A 169 1.85 -13.51 5.87
N GLU A 170 1.83 -14.52 6.74
CA GLU A 170 2.02 -15.92 6.35
C GLU A 170 0.88 -16.43 5.47
N LYS A 171 -0.36 -16.02 5.78
CA LYS A 171 -1.52 -16.36 4.96
C LYS A 171 -1.47 -15.64 3.61
N LEU A 172 -1.08 -14.37 3.56
CA LEU A 172 -0.88 -13.65 2.31
C LEU A 172 0.12 -14.36 1.40
N ARG A 173 1.26 -14.81 1.95
CA ARG A 173 2.26 -15.57 1.20
C ARG A 173 1.69 -16.87 0.64
N ALA A 174 0.92 -17.61 1.43
CA ALA A 174 0.28 -18.84 0.99
C ALA A 174 -0.73 -18.58 -0.16
N ASP A 175 -1.60 -17.57 -0.01
CA ASP A 175 -2.58 -17.22 -1.03
C ASP A 175 -1.91 -16.75 -2.34
N LEU A 176 -0.80 -15.99 -2.24
CA LEU A 176 -0.02 -15.57 -3.41
C LEU A 176 0.74 -16.73 -4.06
N GLN A 177 1.20 -17.71 -3.27
CA GLN A 177 1.82 -18.92 -3.80
C GLN A 177 0.81 -19.77 -4.57
N GLU A 178 -0.40 -19.94 -4.04
CA GLU A 178 -1.49 -20.64 -4.73
C GLU A 178 -1.86 -19.91 -6.03
N PHE A 179 -2.04 -18.59 -5.97
CA PHE A 179 -2.27 -17.75 -7.15
C PHE A 179 -1.20 -17.95 -8.22
N MET A 180 0.09 -17.96 -7.87
CA MET A 180 1.17 -18.15 -8.85
C MET A 180 1.20 -19.56 -9.43
N ALA A 181 0.83 -20.58 -8.63
CA ALA A 181 0.74 -21.95 -9.10
C ALA A 181 -0.30 -22.12 -10.22
N ASP A 182 -1.42 -21.40 -10.16
CA ASP A 182 -2.49 -21.45 -11.16
C ASP A 182 -2.06 -20.98 -12.56
N TYR A 183 -1.03 -20.13 -12.66
CA TYR A 183 -0.54 -19.61 -13.94
C TYR A 183 0.80 -20.25 -14.36
N THR A 184 1.40 -21.06 -13.49
CA THR A 184 2.68 -21.71 -13.79
C THR A 184 2.50 -22.81 -14.84
N GLY A 185 3.27 -22.77 -15.91
CA GLY A 185 3.30 -23.82 -16.94
C GLY A 185 2.23 -23.70 -18.04
N HIS A 186 1.32 -22.73 -17.93
CA HIS A 186 0.39 -22.40 -19.02
C HIS A 186 1.12 -21.65 -20.16
N PRO A 187 0.77 -21.91 -21.43
CA PRO A 187 1.28 -21.11 -22.55
C PRO A 187 0.74 -19.68 -22.44
N LEU A 188 1.54 -18.69 -22.87
CA LEU A 188 1.20 -17.26 -22.74
C LEU A 188 -0.14 -16.90 -23.42
N ASN A 189 -0.58 -17.63 -24.45
CA ASN A 189 -1.87 -17.39 -25.11
C ASN A 189 -3.08 -17.72 -24.25
N ASP A 190 -2.93 -18.64 -23.31
CA ASP A 190 -4.01 -19.04 -22.41
C ASP A 190 -4.06 -18.17 -21.15
N ILE A 191 -3.06 -17.31 -20.94
CA ILE A 191 -2.98 -16.43 -19.78
C ILE A 191 -3.81 -15.16 -20.05
N HIS A 192 -4.91 -15.05 -19.31
CA HIS A 192 -5.71 -13.84 -19.22
C HIS A 192 -5.12 -12.88 -18.17
N VAL A 193 -4.26 -11.94 -18.60
CA VAL A 193 -3.58 -10.98 -17.70
C VAL A 193 -4.59 -10.17 -16.90
N GLY A 194 -5.66 -9.67 -17.52
CA GLY A 194 -6.71 -8.90 -16.84
C GLY A 194 -7.43 -9.69 -15.74
N ALA A 195 -7.66 -10.99 -15.96
CA ALA A 195 -8.24 -11.87 -14.94
C ALA A 195 -7.23 -12.14 -13.81
N ALA A 196 -5.97 -12.44 -14.15
CA ALA A 196 -4.90 -12.63 -13.17
C ALA A 196 -4.68 -11.38 -12.29
N LEU A 197 -4.67 -10.19 -12.89
CA LEU A 197 -4.57 -8.93 -12.15
C LEU A 197 -5.78 -8.67 -11.26
N SER A 198 -6.99 -9.03 -11.72
CA SER A 198 -8.21 -8.91 -10.92
C SER A 198 -8.16 -9.83 -9.69
N ASN A 199 -7.75 -11.09 -9.87
CA ASN A 199 -7.55 -12.06 -8.79
C ASN A 199 -6.49 -11.58 -7.79
N LEU A 200 -5.36 -11.05 -8.28
CA LEU A 200 -4.32 -10.48 -7.44
C LEU A 200 -4.85 -9.31 -6.59
N VAL A 201 -5.61 -8.39 -7.21
CA VAL A 201 -6.25 -7.28 -6.49
C VAL A 201 -7.25 -7.78 -5.44
N GLU A 202 -7.98 -8.85 -5.73
CA GLU A 202 -8.90 -9.48 -4.78
C GLU A 202 -8.17 -10.08 -3.57
N ILE A 203 -7.06 -10.79 -3.79
CA ILE A 203 -6.19 -11.30 -2.72
C ILE A 203 -5.67 -10.13 -1.86
N ILE A 204 -5.12 -9.09 -2.48
CA ILE A 204 -4.61 -7.91 -1.76
C ILE A 204 -5.71 -7.28 -0.89
N ARG A 205 -6.93 -7.17 -1.43
CA ARG A 205 -8.08 -6.61 -0.71
C ARG A 205 -8.58 -7.50 0.42
N SER A 206 -8.54 -8.84 0.27
CA SER A 206 -8.97 -9.78 1.31
C SER A 206 -8.05 -9.70 2.54
N HIS A 207 -6.79 -9.31 2.33
CA HIS A 207 -5.81 -9.01 3.38
C HIS A 207 -5.84 -7.55 3.87
N HIS A 208 -6.84 -6.77 3.45
CA HIS A 208 -7.04 -5.36 3.82
C HIS A 208 -5.84 -4.45 3.48
N ILE A 209 -5.00 -4.84 2.52
CA ILE A 209 -3.88 -4.04 2.05
C ILE A 209 -4.41 -2.97 1.09
N VAL A 210 -4.05 -1.71 1.35
CA VAL A 210 -4.47 -0.58 0.51
C VAL A 210 -3.34 -0.22 -0.45
N LEU A 211 -3.59 -0.34 -1.75
CA LEU A 211 -2.62 0.03 -2.78
C LEU A 211 -2.56 1.56 -3.00
N PRO A 212 -1.38 2.10 -3.37
CA PRO A 212 -1.26 3.48 -3.80
C PRO A 212 -2.17 3.77 -5.00
N PRO A 213 -2.75 4.99 -5.10
CA PRO A 213 -3.64 5.34 -6.22
C PRO A 213 -3.02 5.17 -7.60
N SER A 214 -1.71 5.48 -7.74
CA SER A 214 -0.96 5.32 -8.99
C SER A 214 -0.88 3.86 -9.44
N LEU A 215 -0.59 2.94 -8.53
CA LEU A 215 -0.56 1.51 -8.82
C LEU A 215 -1.96 0.97 -9.11
N ALA A 216 -2.97 1.36 -8.34
CA ALA A 216 -4.35 0.95 -8.58
C ALA A 216 -4.85 1.41 -9.96
N MET A 217 -4.49 2.63 -10.37
CA MET A 217 -4.78 3.14 -11.71
C MET A 217 -4.08 2.32 -12.79
N LEU A 218 -2.79 2.02 -12.63
CA LEU A 218 -2.03 1.20 -13.58
C LEU A 218 -2.67 -0.20 -13.75
N LEU A 219 -2.99 -0.86 -12.64
CA LEU A 219 -3.64 -2.17 -12.65
C LEU A 219 -5.00 -2.11 -13.38
N LYS A 220 -5.82 -1.10 -13.07
CA LYS A 220 -7.09 -0.87 -13.77
C LYS A 220 -6.88 -0.69 -15.27
N THR A 221 -5.91 0.14 -15.67
CA THR A 221 -5.59 0.38 -17.08
C THR A 221 -5.24 -0.92 -17.79
N LEU A 222 -4.36 -1.75 -17.23
CA LEU A 222 -3.99 -3.04 -17.84
C LEU A 222 -5.17 -4.02 -17.94
N ILE A 223 -6.05 -4.06 -16.93
CA ILE A 223 -7.26 -4.90 -16.95
C ILE A 223 -8.21 -4.45 -18.07
N VAL A 224 -8.48 -3.14 -18.17
CA VAL A 224 -9.36 -2.60 -19.21
C VAL A 224 -8.73 -2.77 -20.60
N LEU A 225 -7.41 -2.63 -20.71
CA LEU A 225 -6.68 -2.80 -21.96
C LEU A 225 -6.86 -4.21 -22.54
N GLU A 226 -6.75 -5.25 -21.72
CA GLU A 226 -6.99 -6.62 -22.22
C GLU A 226 -8.45 -6.80 -22.65
N GLY A 227 -9.39 -6.29 -21.87
CA GLY A 227 -10.81 -6.33 -22.22
C GLY A 227 -11.08 -5.65 -23.57
N THR A 228 -10.52 -4.46 -23.80
CA THR A 228 -10.61 -3.72 -25.06
C THR A 228 -9.95 -4.48 -26.22
N SER A 229 -8.75 -5.00 -26.02
CA SER A 229 -8.00 -5.72 -27.07
C SER A 229 -8.76 -6.96 -27.54
N ARG A 230 -9.31 -7.75 -26.59
CA ARG A 230 -10.11 -8.95 -26.89
C ARG A 230 -11.45 -8.65 -27.56
N ARG A 231 -12.02 -7.45 -27.33
CA ARG A 231 -13.23 -7.01 -28.05
C ARG A 231 -12.97 -6.75 -29.53
N PHE A 232 -11.77 -6.29 -29.89
CA PHE A 232 -11.37 -6.13 -31.29
C PHE A 232 -10.99 -7.46 -31.94
N SER A 233 -10.21 -8.29 -31.23
CA SER A 233 -9.79 -9.60 -31.70
C SER A 233 -9.58 -10.56 -30.52
N PRO A 234 -10.36 -11.65 -30.42
CA PRO A 234 -10.26 -12.61 -29.32
C PRO A 234 -8.90 -13.31 -29.21
N ASP A 235 -8.17 -13.39 -30.32
CA ASP A 235 -6.89 -14.11 -30.45
C ASP A 235 -5.69 -13.30 -29.92
N VAL A 236 -5.90 -12.04 -29.54
CA VAL A 236 -4.82 -11.20 -29.01
C VAL A 236 -4.56 -11.54 -27.55
N SER A 237 -3.36 -12.05 -27.26
CA SER A 237 -2.86 -12.25 -25.90
C SER A 237 -2.02 -11.06 -25.43
N LEU A 238 -2.48 -10.39 -24.36
CA LEU A 238 -1.69 -9.34 -23.72
C LEU A 238 -0.40 -9.91 -23.09
N ALA A 239 -0.42 -11.15 -22.61
CA ALA A 239 0.74 -11.81 -22.04
C ALA A 239 1.87 -12.01 -23.07
N GLU A 240 1.53 -12.38 -24.31
CA GLU A 240 2.51 -12.45 -25.41
C GLU A 240 3.12 -11.08 -25.72
N LEU A 241 2.28 -10.04 -25.80
CA LEU A 241 2.75 -8.68 -26.08
C LEU A 241 3.63 -8.11 -24.96
N MET A 242 3.43 -8.55 -23.71
CA MET A 242 4.25 -8.17 -22.56
C MET A 242 5.60 -8.90 -22.50
N GLN A 243 5.73 -10.08 -23.11
CA GLN A 243 6.94 -10.90 -23.11
C GLN A 243 8.25 -10.14 -23.44
N PRO A 244 8.33 -9.32 -24.52
CA PRO A 244 9.55 -8.57 -24.82
C PRO A 244 9.93 -7.55 -23.74
N TYR A 245 8.95 -6.99 -23.02
CA TYR A 245 9.19 -6.06 -21.91
C TYR A 245 9.76 -6.80 -20.71
N CYS A 246 9.19 -7.95 -20.35
CA CYS A 246 9.70 -8.82 -19.30
C CYS A 246 11.14 -9.29 -19.61
N LYS A 247 11.42 -9.69 -20.86
CA LYS A 247 12.78 -10.08 -21.26
C LYS A 247 13.78 -8.93 -21.15
N ARG A 248 13.41 -7.72 -21.59
CA ARG A 248 14.23 -6.51 -21.41
C ARG A 248 14.47 -6.21 -19.94
N LEU A 249 13.47 -6.42 -19.09
CA LEU A 249 13.57 -6.24 -17.66
C LEU A 249 14.57 -7.20 -17.01
N MET A 250 14.51 -8.49 -17.35
CA MET A 250 15.47 -9.50 -16.88
C MET A 250 16.90 -9.15 -17.30
N LEU A 251 17.10 -8.72 -18.56
CA LEU A 251 18.42 -8.29 -19.04
C LEU A 251 18.91 -7.03 -18.30
N ARG A 252 18.02 -6.08 -18.01
CA ARG A 252 18.35 -4.86 -17.24
C ARG A 252 18.65 -5.15 -15.77
N ARG A 253 18.15 -6.24 -15.18
CA ARG A 253 18.52 -6.66 -13.81
C ARG A 253 20.03 -6.79 -13.63
N PHE A 254 20.72 -7.32 -14.64
CA PHE A 254 22.17 -7.50 -14.66
C PHE A 254 22.93 -6.30 -15.25
N SER A 255 22.25 -5.21 -15.59
CA SER A 255 22.92 -4.04 -16.16
C SER A 255 23.89 -3.43 -15.13
N PRO A 256 25.18 -3.23 -15.50
CA PRO A 256 26.18 -2.67 -14.58
C PRO A 256 25.76 -1.31 -14.01
N GLY A 257 25.04 -0.51 -14.80
CA GLY A 257 24.54 0.80 -14.40
C GLY A 257 23.54 0.75 -13.24
N ARG A 258 22.61 -0.21 -13.21
CA ARG A 258 21.67 -0.37 -12.09
C ARG A 258 22.36 -0.89 -10.84
N ILE A 259 23.27 -1.85 -10.99
CA ILE A 259 24.07 -2.36 -9.88
C ILE A 259 24.88 -1.22 -9.25
N ALA A 260 25.53 -0.38 -10.08
CA ALA A 260 26.25 0.79 -9.61
C ALA A 260 25.33 1.83 -8.94
N LYS A 261 24.13 2.10 -9.49
CA LYS A 261 23.14 3.02 -8.90
C LYS A 261 22.66 2.51 -7.53
N ARG A 262 22.34 1.21 -7.42
CA ARG A 262 21.98 0.56 -6.13
C ARG A 262 23.13 0.62 -5.15
N ALA A 263 24.34 0.23 -5.56
CA ALA A 263 25.54 0.28 -4.72
C ALA A 263 25.80 1.71 -4.22
N ARG A 264 25.61 2.74 -5.06
CA ARG A 264 25.72 4.14 -4.66
C ARG A 264 24.62 4.58 -3.69
N ARG A 265 23.36 4.15 -3.89
CA ARG A 265 22.25 4.43 -2.97
C ARG A 265 22.52 3.80 -1.60
N THR A 266 22.93 2.53 -1.59
CA THR A 266 23.33 1.80 -0.38
C THR A 266 24.55 2.46 0.29
N PHE A 267 25.58 2.82 -0.47
CA PHE A 267 26.76 3.53 0.06
C PHE A 267 26.39 4.87 0.70
N ARG A 268 25.48 5.66 0.11
CA ARG A 268 25.00 6.91 0.73
C ARG A 268 24.24 6.67 2.05
N VAL A 269 23.51 5.56 2.16
CA VAL A 269 22.84 5.17 3.42
C VAL A 269 23.88 4.80 4.47
N TRP A 270 24.89 4.00 4.10
CA TRP A 270 26.00 3.64 4.98
C TRP A 270 26.83 4.85 5.39
N ASP A 271 27.12 5.77 4.48
CA ASP A 271 27.85 7.02 4.75
C ASP A 271 27.09 7.88 5.76
N ARG A 272 25.77 8.06 5.59
CA ARG A 272 24.94 8.76 6.58
C ARG A 272 24.92 8.06 7.93
N LEU A 273 24.81 6.73 7.95
CA LEU A 273 24.87 5.96 9.19
C LEU A 273 26.22 6.16 9.87
N LEU A 274 27.34 5.99 9.17
CA LEU A 274 28.69 6.12 9.71
C LEU A 274 29.03 7.55 10.15
N THR A 275 28.47 8.58 9.50
CA THR A 275 28.68 9.98 9.90
C THR A 275 27.75 10.45 11.01
N ALA A 276 26.54 9.88 11.13
CA ALA A 276 25.58 10.22 12.20
C ALA A 276 25.81 9.39 13.49
N LEU A 277 26.19 8.12 13.36
CA LEU A 277 26.42 7.19 14.49
C LEU A 277 27.32 7.77 15.59
N PRO A 278 28.47 8.39 15.27
CA PRO A 278 29.35 8.93 16.30
C PRO A 278 28.67 10.02 17.12
N ARG A 279 27.86 10.87 16.48
CA ARG A 279 27.14 11.95 17.19
C ARG A 279 26.03 11.38 18.05
N ASP A 280 25.24 10.45 17.53
CA ASP A 280 24.16 9.80 18.30
C ASP A 280 24.71 9.03 19.51
N ILE A 281 25.83 8.32 19.35
CA ILE A 281 26.52 7.66 20.46
C ILE A 281 27.09 8.69 21.45
N THR A 282 27.72 9.76 20.96
CA THR A 282 28.30 10.80 21.84
C THR A 282 27.21 11.53 22.61
N ASP A 283 26.07 11.82 21.99
CA ASP A 283 24.91 12.44 22.63
C ASP A 283 24.25 11.49 23.64
N MET A 284 24.17 10.19 23.33
CA MET A 284 23.72 9.18 24.30
C MET A 284 24.68 9.07 25.50
N LEU A 285 26.00 9.07 25.26
CA LEU A 285 27.02 9.00 26.30
C LEU A 285 27.10 10.30 27.13
N ALA A 286 26.92 11.46 26.51
CA ALA A 286 26.85 12.75 27.20
C ALA A 286 25.62 12.82 28.10
N ARG A 287 24.45 12.37 27.60
CA ARG A 287 23.22 12.22 28.41
C ARG A 287 23.37 11.21 29.54
N PHE A 288 24.20 10.18 29.36
CA PHE A 288 24.54 9.20 30.40
C PHE A 288 25.45 9.80 31.48
N ARG A 289 26.41 10.64 31.08
CA ARG A 289 27.40 11.28 31.95
C ARG A 289 26.82 12.42 32.78
N ASP A 290 25.88 13.18 32.23
CA ASP A 290 25.28 14.34 32.90
C ASP A 290 24.15 13.97 33.87
N GLY A 291 23.93 12.67 34.14
CA GLY A 291 22.93 12.18 35.10
C GLY A 291 21.47 12.42 34.68
N SER A 292 21.23 12.98 33.49
CA SER A 292 19.91 13.29 32.95
C SER A 292 19.30 12.13 32.17
N PHE A 293 19.73 10.89 32.44
CA PHE A 293 19.03 9.70 31.96
C PHE A 293 17.78 9.52 32.83
N THR A 294 16.82 10.44 32.69
CA THR A 294 15.43 10.17 33.08
C THR A 294 14.94 9.12 32.10
N VAL A 295 15.24 7.85 32.39
CA VAL A 295 14.49 6.75 31.82
C VAL A 295 13.06 7.06 32.23
N HIS A 296 12.25 7.56 31.28
CA HIS A 296 10.81 7.35 31.33
C HIS A 296 10.59 5.84 31.11
N LEU A 297 11.11 5.03 32.04
CA LEU A 297 10.48 3.80 32.42
C LEU A 297 9.11 4.29 32.83
N ASP A 298 8.10 3.96 32.05
CA ASP A 298 6.73 4.22 32.44
C ASP A 298 6.52 3.36 33.71
N HIS A 299 6.79 3.95 34.89
CA HIS A 299 6.78 3.29 36.21
C HIS A 299 5.36 2.89 36.63
N ARG A 300 4.40 2.82 35.69
CA ARG A 300 2.98 2.50 35.89
C ARG A 300 2.72 1.15 36.56
N HIS A 301 3.76 0.33 36.76
CA HIS A 301 3.65 -0.98 37.40
C HIS A 301 4.35 -1.08 38.77
N LEU A 302 5.09 -0.07 39.23
CA LEU A 302 5.81 -0.13 40.51
C LEU A 302 4.98 0.41 41.69
N ASP A 303 4.19 1.47 41.48
CA ASP A 303 3.32 2.03 42.54
C ASP A 303 2.34 1.01 43.13
N PRO A 304 1.69 0.13 42.34
CA PRO A 304 0.80 -0.89 42.89
C PRO A 304 1.55 -1.92 43.75
N ILE A 305 2.81 -2.21 43.44
CA ILE A 305 3.63 -3.20 44.17
C ILE A 305 4.07 -2.61 45.52
N VAL A 306 4.58 -1.38 45.52
CA VAL A 306 5.01 -0.68 46.75
C VAL A 306 3.82 -0.49 47.70
N ASN A 307 2.66 -0.06 47.19
CA ASN A 307 1.46 0.11 48.01
C ASN A 307 0.97 -1.21 48.63
N ARG A 308 1.09 -2.34 47.92
CA ARG A 308 0.74 -3.67 48.47
C ARG A 308 1.68 -4.08 49.58
N LEU A 309 2.96 -3.78 49.43
CA LEU A 309 3.99 -4.13 50.41
C LEU A 309 3.81 -3.32 51.69
N VAL A 310 3.62 -1.99 51.57
CA VAL A 310 3.32 -1.11 52.71
C VAL A 310 2.02 -1.54 53.43
N LEU A 311 0.95 -1.80 52.67
CA LEU A 311 -0.32 -2.25 53.27
C LEU A 311 -0.18 -3.63 53.94
N GLY A 312 0.61 -4.54 53.37
CA GLY A 312 0.93 -5.84 53.97
C GLY A 312 1.66 -5.71 55.30
N ILE A 313 2.69 -4.86 55.36
CA ILE A 313 3.44 -4.59 56.60
C ILE A 313 2.54 -3.97 57.67
N LEU A 314 1.74 -2.95 57.32
CA LEU A 314 0.82 -2.31 58.27
C LEU A 314 -0.24 -3.30 58.78
N THR A 315 -0.78 -4.14 57.91
CA THR A 315 -1.75 -5.17 58.30
C THR A 315 -1.14 -6.18 59.27
N ALA A 316 0.09 -6.64 59.01
CA ALA A 316 0.80 -7.55 59.90
C ALA A 316 1.14 -6.90 61.25
N ALA A 317 1.56 -5.63 61.27
CA ALA A 317 1.84 -4.90 62.50
C ALA A 317 0.57 -4.71 63.36
N ILE A 318 -0.56 -4.36 62.74
CA ILE A 318 -1.85 -4.24 63.45
C ILE A 318 -2.29 -5.60 63.97
N PHE A 319 -2.16 -6.67 63.17
CA PHE A 319 -2.51 -8.02 63.60
C PHE A 319 -1.70 -8.47 64.83
N LEU A 320 -0.37 -8.30 64.78
CA LEU A 320 0.52 -8.66 65.88
C LEU A 320 0.26 -7.80 67.13
N GLY A 321 0.12 -6.47 66.97
CA GLY A 321 -0.18 -5.58 68.09
C GLY A 321 -1.54 -5.87 68.72
N SER A 322 -2.55 -6.20 67.91
CA SER A 322 -3.88 -6.58 68.39
C SER A 322 -3.89 -7.93 69.09
N SER A 323 -3.11 -8.89 68.59
CA SER A 323 -2.92 -10.20 69.21
C SER A 323 -2.23 -10.09 70.57
N GLU A 324 -1.22 -9.22 70.69
CA GLU A 324 -0.54 -8.94 71.96
C GLU A 324 -1.48 -8.26 72.98
N LEU A 325 -2.26 -7.26 72.54
CA LEU A 325 -3.25 -6.59 73.41
C LEU A 325 -4.36 -7.54 73.87
N TRP A 326 -4.78 -8.45 72.99
CA TRP A 326 -5.72 -9.52 73.33
C TRP A 326 -5.11 -10.46 74.36
N SER A 327 -3.87 -10.91 74.15
CA SER A 327 -3.15 -11.81 75.05
C SER A 327 -2.95 -11.20 76.45
N ARG A 328 -2.58 -9.92 76.52
CA ARG A 328 -2.34 -9.20 77.78
C ARG A 328 -3.59 -8.73 78.52
N GLN A 329 -4.79 -9.01 77.99
CA GLN A 329 -6.06 -8.56 78.58
C GLN A 329 -6.08 -7.04 78.84
N ALA A 330 -5.58 -6.25 77.90
CA ALA A 330 -5.52 -4.80 78.05
C ALA A 330 -6.93 -4.20 78.21
N ALA A 331 -7.14 -3.39 79.25
CA ALA A 331 -8.41 -2.72 79.54
C ALA A 331 -8.77 -1.70 78.43
N PRO A 332 -10.07 -1.47 78.12
CA PRO A 332 -11.25 -2.05 78.75
C PRO A 332 -11.54 -3.48 78.28
N LEU A 333 -12.00 -4.29 79.23
CA LEU A 333 -12.34 -5.70 79.03
C LEU A 333 -13.85 -5.85 78.91
N LEU A 334 -14.32 -6.51 77.85
CA LEU A 334 -15.71 -6.97 77.71
C LEU A 334 -15.69 -8.49 77.66
N TYR A 335 -16.41 -9.14 78.59
CA TYR A 335 -16.49 -10.62 78.66
C TYR A 335 -15.12 -11.32 78.66
N GLY A 336 -14.11 -10.71 79.29
CA GLY A 336 -12.74 -11.26 79.36
C GLY A 336 -11.87 -11.03 78.12
N VAL A 337 -12.36 -10.30 77.12
CA VAL A 337 -11.62 -9.96 75.90
C VAL A 337 -11.30 -8.47 75.88
N SER A 338 -10.06 -8.12 75.49
CA SER A 338 -9.67 -6.72 75.27
C SER A 338 -10.46 -6.15 74.10
N VAL A 339 -11.24 -5.09 74.34
CA VAL A 339 -12.04 -4.43 73.30
C VAL A 339 -11.14 -3.91 72.17
N PHE A 340 -10.00 -3.32 72.51
CA PHE A 340 -9.05 -2.81 71.52
C PHE A 340 -8.33 -3.93 70.76
N GLY A 341 -7.99 -5.03 71.43
CA GLY A 341 -7.45 -6.22 70.78
C GLY A 341 -8.43 -6.82 69.77
N ALA A 342 -9.71 -6.97 70.15
CA ALA A 342 -10.73 -7.51 69.26
C ALA A 342 -11.04 -6.61 68.06
N LEU A 343 -11.14 -5.30 68.28
CA LEU A 343 -11.35 -4.33 67.22
C LEU A 343 -10.18 -4.30 66.23
N GLY A 344 -8.95 -4.24 66.73
CA GLY A 344 -7.75 -4.24 65.88
C GLY A 344 -7.58 -5.54 65.09
N TYR A 345 -7.93 -6.69 65.69
CA TYR A 345 -7.93 -7.97 65.00
C TYR A 345 -8.95 -8.00 63.84
N ALA A 346 -10.17 -7.52 64.07
CA ALA A 346 -11.20 -7.40 63.02
C ALA A 346 -10.75 -6.47 61.86
N VAL A 347 -10.13 -5.33 62.19
CA VAL A 347 -9.58 -4.39 61.20
C VAL A 347 -8.46 -5.05 60.38
N SER A 348 -7.55 -5.79 61.03
CA SER A 348 -6.46 -6.47 60.33
C SER A 348 -6.96 -7.56 59.36
N LEU A 349 -7.99 -8.34 59.75
CA LEU A 349 -8.63 -9.33 58.89
C LEU A 349 -9.29 -8.68 57.68
N PHE A 350 -9.99 -7.56 57.87
CA PHE A 350 -10.62 -6.81 56.78
C PHE A 350 -9.58 -6.26 55.78
N LEU A 351 -8.50 -5.65 56.28
CA LEU A 351 -7.41 -5.12 55.45
C LEU A 351 -6.68 -6.25 54.70
N GLY A 352 -6.42 -7.38 55.37
CA GLY A 352 -5.81 -8.56 54.75
C GLY A 352 -6.68 -9.17 53.66
N TRP A 353 -7.99 -9.28 53.87
CA TRP A 353 -8.93 -9.74 52.85
C TRP A 353 -8.97 -8.80 51.65
N ARG A 354 -9.02 -7.48 51.89
CA ARG A 354 -9.00 -6.47 50.82
C ARG A 354 -7.70 -6.54 50.00
N LEU A 355 -6.54 -6.72 50.65
CA LEU A 355 -5.25 -6.88 49.99
C LEU A 355 -5.23 -8.16 49.12
N MET A 356 -5.69 -9.30 49.64
CA MET A 356 -5.79 -10.54 48.86
C MET A 356 -6.71 -10.39 47.63
N ARG A 357 -7.84 -9.70 47.79
CA ARG A 357 -8.76 -9.43 46.67
C ARG A 357 -8.14 -8.52 45.61
N ALA A 358 -7.36 -7.51 46.02
CA ALA A 358 -6.63 -6.64 45.12
C ALA A 358 -5.53 -7.38 44.33
N ILE A 359 -4.80 -8.28 44.99
CA ILE A 359 -3.78 -9.13 44.35
C ILE A 359 -4.45 -10.04 43.31
N ARG A 360 -5.51 -10.77 43.69
CA ARG A 360 -6.25 -11.67 42.77
C ARG A 360 -6.82 -10.94 41.55
N LYS A 361 -7.35 -9.72 41.72
CA LYS A 361 -7.91 -8.94 40.60
C LYS A 361 -6.84 -8.45 39.62
N SER A 362 -5.60 -8.26 40.07
CA SER A 362 -4.48 -7.80 39.24
C SER A 362 -3.56 -8.92 38.72
N GLY A 363 -3.72 -10.14 39.22
CA GLY A 363 -2.88 -11.29 38.85
C GLY A 363 -3.20 -11.89 37.48
N ASN A 364 -4.27 -11.44 36.81
CA ASN A 364 -4.53 -11.78 35.41
C ASN A 364 -3.67 -10.89 34.49
N ILE A 365 -2.39 -11.26 34.34
CA ILE A 365 -1.48 -10.71 33.33
C ILE A 365 -1.53 -11.58 32.03
N GLN A 366 -2.64 -12.31 31.83
CA GLN A 366 -2.94 -13.04 30.58
C GLN A 366 -4.35 -12.74 30.03
N SER A 367 -4.93 -11.57 30.30
CA SER A 367 -5.97 -11.06 29.39
C SER A 367 -5.40 -9.91 28.59
N LYS A 368 -5.15 -10.19 27.31
CA LYS A 368 -5.16 -9.18 26.25
C LYS A 368 -6.46 -8.38 26.40
N ASP A 369 -6.34 -7.08 26.62
CA ASP A 369 -7.23 -6.05 26.10
C ASP A 369 -6.38 -4.81 25.83
#